data_AF-A0A3C1B273-F1
#
_entry.id   AF-A0A3C1B273-F1
#
_cell.length_a   1.000
_cell.length_b   1.000
_cell.length_c   1.000
_cell.angle_alpha   90.00
_cell.angle_beta   90.00
_cell.angle_gamma   90.00
#
_symmetry.space_group_name_H-M   'P 1'
#
loop_
_entity.id
_entity.type
_entity.pdbx_description
1 polymer ?
#
loop_
_entity_poly.entity_id
_entity_poly.type
_entity_poly.pdbx_seq_one_letter_code
_entity_poly.pdbx_strand_id
1 'polypeptide(L)'
;MLFGILVGYAVSLAFNVIDFSSIFAGDIVAVPHFTFPKASWAAVLAIMPIAIATIPESTAHLFQLDIYVDHLAEQKGKKTYNIKNRLGSNLIGDGIGDIVSSLFGGPAGTNYGENLSTMAITRNFSVPVLGAAAIITMLISFFTPLSKLVNTIPGAVIGGVSIYLFGIIGAQGIAIMINRKVDLFNARNLAVISTILVIGLGGNYGFPGGMIPFFGAELPSIATAALVGIVLNLILSIGRKPGEE
;
A
#
# COMPACT_ATOMS: atom_id res chain seq x y z
N MET A 1 -3.47 1.39 15.31
CA MET A 1 -4.24 0.35 14.60
C MET A 1 -4.57 -0.85 15.49
N LEU A 2 -3.59 -1.63 15.96
CA LEU A 2 -3.83 -2.84 16.77
C LEU A 2 -4.77 -2.60 17.97
N PHE A 3 -4.51 -1.55 18.76
CA PHE A 3 -5.38 -1.18 19.87
C PHE A 3 -6.81 -0.84 19.43
N GLY A 4 -6.97 -0.18 18.27
CA GLY A 4 -8.28 0.11 17.69
C GLY A 4 -9.03 -1.16 17.28
N ILE A 5 -8.33 -2.15 16.71
CA ILE A 5 -8.89 -3.48 16.43
C ILE A 5 -9.32 -4.15 17.73
N LEU A 6 -8.47 -4.16 18.75
CA LEU A 6 -8.77 -4.78 20.05
C LEU A 6 -10.00 -4.15 20.72
N VAL A 7 -10.08 -2.81 20.75
CA VAL A 7 -11.23 -2.10 21.31
C VAL A 7 -12.49 -2.34 20.47
N GLY A 8 -12.39 -2.25 19.15
CA GLY A 8 -13.53 -2.52 18.26
C GLY A 8 -14.05 -3.95 18.38
N TYR A 9 -13.13 -4.91 18.52
CA TYR A 9 -13.45 -6.32 18.77
C TYR A 9 -14.11 -6.51 20.14
N ALA A 10 -13.57 -5.88 21.20
CA ALA A 10 -14.16 -5.95 22.55
C ALA A 10 -15.57 -5.36 22.61
N VAL A 11 -15.81 -4.23 21.93
CA VAL A 11 -17.16 -3.66 21.79
C VAL A 11 -18.07 -4.62 21.02
N SER A 12 -17.58 -5.21 19.93
CA SER A 12 -18.34 -6.19 19.14
C SER A 12 -18.74 -7.44 19.94
N LEU A 13 -17.92 -7.86 20.90
CA LEU A 13 -18.29 -8.92 21.85
C LEU A 13 -19.46 -8.51 22.74
N ALA A 14 -19.48 -7.27 23.23
CA ALA A 14 -20.57 -6.77 24.06
C ALA A 14 -21.91 -6.72 23.29
N PHE A 15 -21.86 -6.53 21.96
CA PHE A 15 -23.04 -6.56 21.09
C PHE A 15 -23.41 -7.96 20.57
N ASN A 16 -22.67 -9.02 20.95
CA ASN A 16 -22.89 -10.40 20.50
C ASN A 16 -22.95 -10.56 18.96
N VAL A 17 -22.19 -9.74 18.22
CA VAL A 17 -22.12 -9.80 16.74
C VAL A 17 -21.04 -10.74 16.22
N ILE A 18 -20.33 -11.44 17.12
CA ILE A 18 -19.22 -12.32 16.79
C ILE A 18 -19.65 -13.78 17.01
N ASP A 19 -19.49 -14.60 15.97
CA ASP A 19 -19.70 -16.04 16.06
C ASP A 19 -18.36 -16.77 16.22
N PHE A 20 -18.23 -17.51 17.32
CA PHE A 20 -17.05 -18.30 17.67
C PHE A 20 -17.17 -19.79 17.33
N SER A 21 -18.35 -20.23 16.87
CA SER A 21 -18.69 -21.64 16.67
C SER A 21 -17.70 -22.38 15.77
N SER A 22 -17.12 -21.67 14.80
CA SER A 22 -16.27 -22.23 13.76
C SER A 22 -14.77 -22.23 14.08
N ILE A 23 -14.32 -21.53 15.14
CA ILE A 23 -12.88 -21.32 15.42
C ILE A 23 -12.15 -22.62 15.72
N PHE A 24 -12.73 -23.47 16.56
CA PHE A 24 -12.14 -24.76 16.96
C PHE A 24 -12.68 -25.94 16.15
N ALA A 25 -13.49 -25.69 15.12
CA ALA A 25 -13.95 -26.75 14.22
C ALA A 25 -12.80 -27.16 13.28
N GLY A 26 -12.52 -28.45 13.15
CA GLY A 26 -11.47 -28.97 12.24
C GLY A 26 -10.05 -28.94 12.82
N ASP A 27 -9.06 -29.07 11.93
CA ASP A 27 -7.66 -29.21 12.35
C ASP A 27 -7.09 -27.92 12.95
N ILE A 28 -6.26 -28.08 13.99
CA ILE A 28 -5.58 -26.96 14.65
C ILE A 28 -4.41 -26.45 13.78
N VAL A 29 -3.78 -27.34 13.03
CA VAL A 29 -2.67 -27.04 12.13
C VAL A 29 -3.07 -27.48 10.73
N ALA A 30 -3.05 -26.55 9.78
CA ALA A 30 -3.33 -26.83 8.38
C ALA A 30 -2.31 -26.11 7.48
N VAL A 31 -1.99 -26.73 6.35
CA VAL A 31 -1.15 -26.09 5.34
C VAL A 31 -1.99 -25.02 4.61
N PRO A 32 -1.47 -23.78 4.44
CA PRO A 32 -2.14 -22.76 3.67
C PRO A 32 -2.51 -23.23 2.26
N HIS A 33 -3.64 -22.74 1.75
CA HIS A 33 -4.07 -23.10 0.40
C HIS A 33 -3.17 -22.43 -0.64
N PHE A 34 -2.51 -23.24 -1.47
CA PHE A 34 -1.69 -22.77 -2.57
C PHE A 34 -2.44 -22.86 -3.89
N THR A 35 -2.43 -21.78 -4.66
CA THR A 35 -3.05 -21.74 -5.99
C THR A 35 -2.00 -21.43 -7.04
N PHE A 36 -1.68 -22.40 -7.89
CA PHE A 36 -0.71 -22.18 -8.96
C PHE A 36 -1.26 -21.25 -10.06
N PRO A 37 -0.41 -20.39 -10.64
CA PRO A 37 -0.84 -19.42 -11.64
C PRO A 37 -1.27 -20.09 -12.94
N LYS A 38 -2.33 -19.54 -13.57
CA LYS A 38 -2.76 -19.92 -14.92
C LYS A 38 -2.49 -18.77 -15.89
N ALA A 39 -1.72 -19.04 -16.93
CA ALA A 39 -1.38 -18.02 -17.92
C ALA A 39 -2.64 -17.60 -18.70
N SER A 40 -2.94 -16.30 -18.68
CA SER A 40 -4.03 -15.70 -19.45
C SER A 40 -3.62 -14.32 -19.92
N TRP A 41 -3.51 -14.14 -21.24
CA TRP A 41 -3.20 -12.83 -21.83
C TRP A 41 -4.24 -11.77 -21.50
N ALA A 42 -5.52 -12.17 -21.40
CA ALA A 42 -6.59 -11.26 -20.98
C ALA A 42 -6.38 -10.77 -19.54
N ALA A 43 -5.99 -11.68 -18.62
CA ALA A 43 -5.71 -11.31 -17.24
C ALA A 43 -4.46 -10.43 -17.11
N VAL A 44 -3.41 -10.73 -17.89
CA VAL A 44 -2.19 -9.91 -17.94
C VAL A 44 -2.51 -8.48 -18.37
N LEU A 45 -3.26 -8.30 -19.46
CA LEU A 45 -3.64 -6.98 -19.95
C LEU A 45 -4.54 -6.21 -18.98
N ALA A 46 -5.42 -6.92 -18.24
CA ALA A 46 -6.29 -6.30 -17.25
C ALA A 46 -5.55 -5.84 -15.98
N ILE A 47 -4.53 -6.60 -15.53
CA ILE A 47 -3.81 -6.32 -14.28
C ILE A 47 -2.61 -5.39 -14.50
N MET A 48 -2.00 -5.40 -15.70
CA MET A 48 -0.81 -4.60 -16.02
C MET A 48 -0.93 -3.11 -15.66
N PRO A 49 -2.06 -2.40 -15.92
CA PRO A 49 -2.20 -1.00 -15.50
C PRO A 49 -2.11 -0.81 -13.98
N ILE A 50 -2.62 -1.77 -13.19
CA ILE A 50 -2.55 -1.72 -11.73
C ILE A 50 -1.11 -1.82 -11.26
N ALA A 51 -0.29 -2.69 -11.87
CA ALA A 51 1.13 -2.80 -11.57
C ALA A 51 1.93 -1.53 -11.88
N ILE A 52 1.47 -0.70 -12.81
CA ILE A 52 2.09 0.62 -13.04
C ILE A 52 1.72 1.58 -11.90
N ALA A 53 0.50 1.49 -11.38
CA ALA A 53 0.02 2.32 -10.28
C ALA A 53 0.77 2.07 -8.95
N THR A 54 1.27 0.85 -8.74
CA THR A 54 2.04 0.50 -7.54
C THR A 54 3.48 1.05 -7.56
N ILE A 55 4.01 1.45 -8.73
CA ILE A 55 5.36 2.03 -8.83
C ILE A 55 5.45 3.38 -8.09
N PRO A 56 4.59 4.39 -8.37
CA PRO A 56 4.54 5.60 -7.57
C PRO A 56 4.30 5.35 -6.08
N GLU A 57 3.45 4.38 -5.73
CA GLU A 57 3.15 4.02 -4.35
C GLU A 57 4.40 3.50 -3.61
N SER A 58 5.09 2.51 -4.19
CA SER A 58 6.32 1.97 -3.59
C SER A 58 7.43 3.03 -3.53
N THR A 59 7.52 3.89 -4.56
CA THR A 59 8.43 5.04 -4.56
C THR A 59 8.15 5.99 -3.39
N ALA A 60 6.87 6.28 -3.13
CA ALA A 60 6.45 7.14 -2.03
C ALA A 60 6.84 6.53 -0.67
N HIS A 61 6.58 5.24 -0.45
CA HIS A 61 6.98 4.55 0.78
C HIS A 61 8.50 4.53 0.99
N LEU A 62 9.29 4.33 -0.07
CA LEU A 62 10.75 4.40 0.03
C LEU A 62 11.25 5.80 0.40
N PHE A 63 10.69 6.85 -0.21
CA PHE A 63 11.04 8.23 0.13
C PHE A 63 10.62 8.61 1.54
N GLN A 64 9.48 8.11 2.00
CA GLN A 64 9.06 8.32 3.38
C GLN A 64 9.99 7.59 4.36
N LEU A 65 10.44 6.38 4.03
CA LEU A 65 11.44 5.66 4.81
C LEU A 65 12.78 6.40 4.87
N ASP A 66 13.23 6.94 3.74
CA ASP A 66 14.41 7.80 3.66
C ASP A 66 14.28 9.00 4.62
N ILE A 67 13.15 9.72 4.57
CA ILE A 67 12.89 10.86 5.45
C ILE A 67 12.94 10.46 6.92
N TYR A 68 12.28 9.37 7.32
CA TYR A 68 12.22 8.95 8.72
C TYR A 68 13.56 8.46 9.26
N VAL A 69 14.30 7.70 8.44
CA VAL A 69 15.62 7.18 8.83
C VAL A 69 16.62 8.32 8.92
N ASP A 70 16.68 9.21 7.93
CA ASP A 70 17.63 10.32 7.92
C ASP A 70 17.33 11.34 9.02
N HIS A 71 16.05 11.64 9.29
CA HIS A 71 15.66 12.49 10.41
C HIS A 71 16.07 11.90 11.77
N LEU A 72 15.88 10.59 11.98
CA LEU A 72 16.34 9.92 13.20
C LEU A 72 17.88 9.86 13.28
N ALA A 73 18.55 9.70 12.15
CA ALA A 73 20.01 9.69 12.08
C ALA A 73 20.58 11.05 12.49
N GLU A 74 20.02 12.14 11.97
CA GLU A 74 20.38 13.52 12.31
C GLU A 74 20.20 13.79 13.80
N GLN A 75 19.05 13.42 14.39
CA GLN A 75 18.81 13.53 15.84
C GLN A 75 19.82 12.75 16.69
N LYS A 76 20.39 11.67 16.16
CA LYS A 76 21.39 10.83 16.82
C LYS A 76 22.84 11.19 16.45
N GLY A 77 23.06 12.26 15.68
CA GLY A 77 24.39 12.65 15.21
C GLY A 77 25.05 11.61 14.29
N LYS A 78 24.26 10.84 13.55
CA LYS A 78 24.73 9.81 12.61
C LYS A 78 24.69 10.33 11.17
N LYS A 79 25.41 9.65 10.28
CA LYS A 79 25.42 9.94 8.84
C LYS A 79 24.03 9.75 8.20
N THR A 80 23.79 10.47 7.12
CA THR A 80 22.65 10.24 6.23
C THR A 80 22.83 8.94 5.45
N TYR A 81 21.74 8.18 5.30
CA TYR A 81 21.74 6.88 4.65
C TYR A 81 21.36 6.98 3.18
N ASN A 82 20.64 8.04 2.77
CA ASN A 82 20.20 8.28 1.39
C ASN A 82 19.55 7.03 0.75
N ILE A 83 18.63 6.43 1.48
CA ILE A 83 17.87 5.23 1.07
C ILE A 83 17.13 5.47 -0.24
N LYS A 84 16.71 6.71 -0.52
CA LYS A 84 16.08 7.11 -1.79
C LYS A 84 16.88 6.70 -3.04
N ASN A 85 18.21 6.60 -2.95
CA ASN A 85 19.07 6.22 -4.07
C ASN A 85 18.95 4.72 -4.42
N ARG A 86 18.29 3.93 -3.56
CA ARG A 86 18.05 2.49 -3.77
C ARG A 86 16.71 2.20 -4.44
N LEU A 87 16.06 3.19 -5.04
CA LEU A 87 14.76 3.03 -5.69
C LEU A 87 14.73 1.88 -6.70
N GLY A 88 15.75 1.76 -7.55
CA GLY A 88 15.83 0.66 -8.51
C GLY A 88 15.87 -0.71 -7.83
N SER A 89 16.68 -0.87 -6.78
CA SER A 89 16.74 -2.13 -6.01
C SER A 89 15.43 -2.43 -5.27
N ASN A 90 14.75 -1.40 -4.77
CA ASN A 90 13.45 -1.53 -4.11
C ASN A 90 12.38 -2.05 -5.08
N LEU A 91 12.25 -1.44 -6.26
CA LEU A 91 11.27 -1.85 -7.27
C LEU A 91 11.54 -3.25 -7.83
N ILE A 92 12.82 -3.62 -8.00
CA ILE A 92 13.19 -5.00 -8.36
C ILE A 92 12.81 -5.97 -7.24
N GLY A 93 13.05 -5.59 -5.98
CA GLY A 93 12.66 -6.38 -4.80
C GLY A 93 11.15 -6.61 -4.73
N ASP A 94 10.34 -5.57 -4.94
CA ASP A 94 8.88 -5.67 -4.99
C ASP A 94 8.43 -6.63 -6.10
N GLY A 95 8.97 -6.48 -7.31
CA GLY A 95 8.64 -7.35 -8.43
C GLY A 95 9.02 -8.82 -8.19
N ILE A 96 10.17 -9.08 -7.58
CA ILE A 96 10.56 -10.44 -7.16
C ILE A 96 9.59 -10.97 -6.10
N GLY A 97 9.21 -10.13 -5.13
CA GLY A 97 8.22 -10.46 -4.10
C GLY A 97 6.87 -10.86 -4.70
N ASP A 98 6.38 -10.09 -5.68
CA ASP A 98 5.14 -10.37 -6.40
C ASP A 98 5.20 -11.65 -7.22
N ILE A 99 6.33 -11.92 -7.89
CA ILE A 99 6.55 -13.17 -8.61
C ILE A 99 6.50 -14.35 -7.63
N VAL A 100 7.20 -14.27 -6.50
CA VAL A 100 7.18 -15.33 -5.50
C VAL A 100 5.78 -15.50 -4.90
N SER A 101 5.11 -14.41 -4.51
CA SER A 101 3.76 -14.43 -3.96
C SER A 101 2.77 -15.08 -4.93
N SER A 102 2.76 -14.64 -6.20
CA SER A 102 1.85 -15.15 -7.23
C SER A 102 2.09 -16.60 -7.61
N LEU A 103 3.33 -17.11 -7.52
CA LEU A 103 3.62 -18.54 -7.72
C LEU A 103 2.90 -19.44 -6.71
N PHE A 104 2.68 -18.94 -5.49
CA PHE A 104 1.98 -19.64 -4.41
C PHE A 104 0.49 -19.24 -4.32
N GLY A 105 0.00 -18.39 -5.23
CA GLY A 105 -1.38 -17.92 -5.26
C GLY A 105 -1.69 -16.76 -4.31
N GLY A 106 -0.65 -16.09 -3.81
CA GLY A 106 -0.77 -14.86 -3.03
C GLY A 106 -1.05 -13.64 -3.92
N PRO A 107 -1.56 -12.55 -3.32
CA PRO A 107 -1.79 -11.29 -4.03
C PRO A 107 -0.48 -10.56 -4.32
N ALA A 108 -0.53 -9.57 -5.22
CA ALA A 108 0.53 -8.59 -5.35
C ALA A 108 0.64 -7.75 -4.06
N GLY A 109 1.87 -7.40 -3.69
CA GLY A 109 2.20 -6.66 -2.49
C GLY A 109 3.00 -5.39 -2.79
N THR A 110 3.09 -4.52 -1.79
CA THR A 110 3.96 -3.34 -1.81
C THR A 110 4.44 -3.08 -0.39
N ASN A 111 5.34 -2.12 -0.24
CA ASN A 111 5.74 -1.63 1.07
C ASN A 111 4.50 -1.13 1.85
N TYR A 112 4.39 -1.46 3.14
CA TYR A 112 3.24 -1.05 3.96
C TYR A 112 3.54 0.23 4.75
N GLY A 113 2.79 1.30 4.50
CA GLY A 113 2.90 2.60 5.19
C GLY A 113 2.64 2.52 6.70
N GLU A 114 1.89 1.52 7.17
CA GLU A 114 1.62 1.24 8.59
C GLU A 114 2.85 0.71 9.30
N ASN A 115 3.57 -0.21 8.65
CA ASN A 115 4.82 -0.73 9.18
C ASN A 115 5.83 0.39 9.26
N LEU A 116 5.86 1.26 8.25
CA LEU A 116 6.72 2.42 8.25
C LEU A 116 6.40 3.43 9.36
N SER A 117 5.11 3.71 9.58
CA SER A 117 4.64 4.55 10.68
C SER A 117 5.02 3.96 12.03
N THR A 118 4.89 2.64 12.18
CA THR A 118 5.29 1.92 13.41
C THR A 118 6.80 2.01 13.64
N MET A 119 7.62 1.83 12.60
CA MET A 119 9.08 1.99 12.68
C MET A 119 9.47 3.42 13.08
N ALA A 120 8.79 4.43 12.54
CA ALA A 120 9.01 5.83 12.89
C ALA A 120 8.70 6.13 14.36
N ILE A 121 7.59 5.61 14.89
CA ILE A 121 7.18 5.79 16.30
C ILE A 121 8.13 5.04 17.25
N THR A 122 8.38 3.76 16.97
CA THR A 122 9.25 2.90 17.79
C THR A 122 10.73 3.22 17.65
N ARG A 123 11.11 4.03 16.65
CA ARG A 123 12.49 4.37 16.29
C ARG A 123 13.36 3.12 16.02
N ASN A 124 12.73 2.07 15.52
CA ASN A 124 13.37 0.79 15.22
C ASN A 124 13.21 0.45 13.73
N PHE A 125 14.31 0.56 12.98
CA PHE A 125 14.39 0.26 11.54
C PHE A 125 15.23 -1.01 11.26
N SER A 126 15.24 -1.95 12.22
CA SER A 126 16.06 -3.16 12.16
C SER A 126 15.50 -4.17 11.13
N VAL A 127 16.28 -4.45 10.07
CA VAL A 127 15.93 -5.48 9.06
C VAL A 127 15.75 -6.87 9.67
N PRO A 128 16.61 -7.34 10.62
CA PRO A 128 16.37 -8.62 11.31
C PRO A 128 15.02 -8.70 12.04
N VAL A 129 14.53 -7.58 12.60
CA VAL A 129 13.22 -7.57 13.27
C VAL A 129 12.09 -7.78 12.27
N LEU A 130 12.17 -7.17 11.08
CA LEU A 130 11.22 -7.41 10.00
C LEU A 130 11.29 -8.86 9.50
N GLY A 131 12.50 -9.42 9.36
CA GLY A 131 12.69 -10.83 9.01
C GLY A 131 12.09 -11.79 10.04
N ALA A 132 12.28 -11.52 11.33
CA ALA A 132 11.66 -12.29 12.40
C ALA A 132 10.13 -12.19 12.37
N ALA A 133 9.58 -10.99 12.15
CA ALA A 133 8.13 -10.81 12.00
C ALA A 133 7.56 -11.58 10.80
N ALA A 134 8.27 -11.62 9.67
CA ALA A 134 7.88 -12.40 8.50
C ALA A 134 7.86 -13.92 8.80
N ILE A 135 8.89 -14.44 9.48
CA ILE A 135 8.96 -15.85 9.88
C ILE A 135 7.82 -16.19 10.86
N ILE A 136 7.60 -15.34 11.87
CA ILE A 136 6.52 -15.53 12.84
C ILE A 136 5.16 -15.56 12.12
N THR A 137 4.93 -14.63 11.19
CA THR A 137 3.68 -14.58 10.40
C THR A 137 3.51 -15.81 9.53
N MET A 138 4.60 -16.31 8.92
CA MET A 138 4.60 -17.55 8.15
C MET A 138 4.22 -18.74 9.03
N LEU A 139 4.79 -18.87 10.23
CA LEU A 139 4.44 -19.94 11.17
C LEU A 139 2.99 -19.83 11.66
N ILE A 140 2.52 -18.61 11.94
CA ILE A 140 1.14 -18.31 12.31
C ILE A 140 0.16 -18.75 11.22
N SER A 141 0.52 -18.64 9.94
CA SER A 141 -0.35 -19.03 8.83
C SER A 141 -0.75 -20.51 8.84
N PHE A 142 0.05 -21.38 9.47
CA PHE A 142 -0.28 -22.80 9.65
C PHE A 142 -1.24 -23.05 10.81
N PHE A 143 -1.48 -22.06 11.67
CA PHE A 143 -2.35 -22.21 12.85
C PHE A 143 -3.77 -21.76 12.52
N THR A 144 -4.62 -22.73 12.18
CA THR A 144 -5.98 -22.53 11.69
C THR A 144 -6.89 -21.74 12.65
N PRO A 145 -6.84 -21.93 13.98
CA PRO A 145 -7.68 -21.16 14.89
C PRO A 145 -7.43 -19.65 14.81
N LEU A 146 -6.18 -19.22 14.58
CA LEU A 146 -5.87 -17.80 14.45
C LEU A 146 -6.36 -17.22 13.12
N SER A 147 -6.24 -17.97 12.02
CA SER A 147 -6.83 -17.57 10.74
C SER A 147 -8.36 -17.40 10.85
N LYS A 148 -9.02 -18.34 11.52
CA LYS A 148 -10.46 -18.28 11.75
C LYS A 148 -10.88 -17.13 12.67
N LEU A 149 -10.10 -16.87 13.73
CA LEU A 149 -10.31 -15.71 14.61
C LEU A 149 -10.19 -14.38 13.85
N VAL A 150 -9.26 -14.26 12.90
CA VAL A 150 -9.17 -13.05 12.07
C VAL A 150 -10.43 -12.90 11.20
N ASN A 151 -11.00 -14.00 10.71
CA ASN A 151 -12.24 -13.98 9.93
C ASN A 151 -13.49 -13.66 10.78
N THR A 152 -13.44 -13.74 12.11
CA THR A 152 -14.55 -13.33 12.97
C THR A 152 -14.56 -11.82 13.26
N ILE A 153 -13.54 -11.08 12.82
CA ILE A 153 -13.49 -9.62 12.99
C ILE A 153 -14.64 -8.99 12.19
N PRO A 154 -15.56 -8.25 12.83
CA PRO A 154 -16.70 -7.68 12.14
C PRO A 154 -16.30 -6.65 11.06
N GLY A 155 -17.08 -6.61 9.98
CA GLY A 155 -16.86 -5.66 8.88
C GLY A 155 -16.82 -4.19 9.32
N ALA A 156 -17.56 -3.82 10.37
CA ALA A 156 -17.51 -2.48 10.94
C ALA A 156 -16.14 -2.12 11.55
N VAL A 157 -15.48 -3.08 12.19
CA VAL A 157 -14.13 -2.91 12.76
C VAL A 157 -13.10 -2.80 11.64
N ILE A 158 -13.18 -3.68 10.64
CA ILE A 158 -12.32 -3.63 9.45
C ILE A 158 -12.50 -2.29 8.74
N GLY A 159 -13.74 -1.86 8.50
CA GLY A 159 -14.05 -0.58 7.86
C GLY A 159 -13.50 0.62 8.62
N GLY A 160 -13.62 0.66 9.95
CA GLY A 160 -13.04 1.72 10.78
C GLY A 160 -11.51 1.78 10.69
N VAL A 161 -10.86 0.62 10.69
CA VAL A 161 -9.41 0.52 10.48
C VAL A 161 -9.01 0.97 9.08
N SER A 162 -9.75 0.56 8.05
CA SER A 162 -9.52 0.96 6.66
C SER A 162 -9.63 2.47 6.47
N ILE A 163 -10.60 3.14 7.11
CA ILE A 163 -10.72 4.61 7.03
C ILE A 163 -9.46 5.29 7.58
N TYR A 164 -9.00 4.87 8.76
CA TYR A 164 -7.78 5.42 9.35
C TYR A 164 -6.55 5.13 8.49
N LEU A 165 -6.45 3.89 8.00
CA LEU A 165 -5.34 3.42 7.19
C LEU A 165 -5.21 4.20 5.88
N PHE A 166 -6.27 4.22 5.06
CA PHE A 166 -6.22 4.92 3.79
C PHE A 166 -6.09 6.44 3.98
N GLY A 167 -6.64 6.98 5.08
CA GLY A 167 -6.43 8.36 5.48
C GLY A 167 -4.98 8.69 5.77
N ILE A 168 -4.26 7.84 6.51
CA ILE A 168 -2.85 8.08 6.81
C ILE A 168 -1.97 7.94 5.57
N ILE A 169 -2.25 7.00 4.67
CA ILE A 169 -1.54 6.87 3.38
C ILE A 169 -1.70 8.15 2.55
N GLY A 170 -2.91 8.69 2.45
CA GLY A 170 -3.15 9.97 1.77
C GLY A 170 -2.39 11.13 2.41
N ALA A 171 -2.39 11.22 3.74
CA ALA A 171 -1.65 12.25 4.48
C ALA A 171 -0.13 12.14 4.29
N GLN A 172 0.40 10.92 4.18
CA GLN A 172 1.83 10.68 3.91
C GLN A 172 2.24 11.19 2.52
N GLY A 173 1.38 11.01 1.50
CA GLY A 173 1.59 11.61 0.18
C GLY A 173 1.74 13.14 0.25
N ILE A 174 0.89 13.81 1.03
CA ILE A 174 0.99 15.27 1.27
C ILE A 174 2.29 15.61 2.00
N ALA A 175 2.66 14.85 3.03
CA ALA A 175 3.90 15.08 3.78
C ALA A 175 5.15 14.98 2.88
N ILE A 176 5.16 14.06 1.89
CA ILE A 176 6.24 13.95 0.91
C ILE A 176 6.30 15.21 0.03
N MET A 177 5.15 15.71 -0.46
CA MET A 177 5.11 16.95 -1.25
C MET A 177 5.67 18.15 -0.48
N ILE A 178 5.31 18.28 0.79
CA ILE A 178 5.83 19.34 1.67
C ILE A 178 7.35 19.17 1.88
N ASN A 179 7.80 17.96 2.18
CA ASN A 179 9.24 17.68 2.39
C ASN A 179 10.07 17.96 1.13
N ARG A 180 9.54 17.64 -0.05
CA ARG A 180 10.14 17.91 -1.35
C ARG A 180 9.96 19.36 -1.81
N LYS A 181 9.31 20.22 -1.01
CA LYS A 181 9.07 21.65 -1.30
C LYS A 181 8.34 21.88 -2.62
N VAL A 182 7.37 21.03 -2.94
CA VAL A 182 6.52 21.20 -4.13
C VAL A 182 5.76 22.52 -4.01
N ASP A 183 5.93 23.42 -4.98
CA ASP A 183 5.17 24.66 -5.04
C ASP A 183 3.71 24.38 -5.45
N LEU A 184 2.79 24.49 -4.50
CA LEU A 184 1.35 24.31 -4.70
C LEU A 184 0.66 25.55 -5.30
N PHE A 185 1.36 26.68 -5.44
CA PHE A 185 0.89 27.85 -6.18
C PHE A 185 1.26 27.80 -7.66
N ASN A 186 2.16 26.88 -8.03
CA ASN A 186 2.49 26.63 -9.41
C ASN A 186 1.31 26.00 -10.16
N ALA A 187 0.83 26.67 -11.20
CA ALA A 187 -0.33 26.24 -11.99
C ALA A 187 -0.17 24.82 -12.58
N ARG A 188 1.05 24.41 -12.94
CA ARG A 188 1.31 23.06 -13.46
C ARG A 188 1.14 22.01 -12.38
N ASN A 189 1.74 22.21 -11.20
CA ASN A 189 1.62 21.26 -10.09
C ASN A 189 0.15 21.11 -9.68
N LEU A 190 -0.57 22.23 -9.61
CA LEU A 190 -1.99 22.24 -9.31
C LEU A 190 -2.84 21.53 -10.38
N ALA A 191 -2.51 21.70 -11.67
CA ALA A 191 -3.17 21.00 -12.77
C ALA A 191 -2.96 19.48 -12.70
N VAL A 192 -1.75 19.01 -12.39
CA VAL A 192 -1.45 17.58 -12.24
C VAL A 192 -2.20 17.01 -11.03
N ILE A 193 -2.10 17.65 -9.87
CA ILE A 193 -2.74 17.19 -8.63
C ILE A 193 -4.26 17.13 -8.79
N SER A 194 -4.87 18.20 -9.31
CA SER A 194 -6.33 18.25 -9.52
C SER A 194 -6.81 17.17 -10.48
N THR A 195 -6.09 16.92 -11.58
CA THR A 195 -6.44 15.88 -12.55
C THR A 195 -6.37 14.49 -11.90
N ILE A 196 -5.32 14.18 -11.15
CA ILE A 196 -5.17 12.90 -10.45
C ILE A 196 -6.31 12.70 -9.45
N LEU A 197 -6.65 13.72 -8.65
CA LEU A 197 -7.71 13.64 -7.65
C LEU A 197 -9.09 13.42 -8.30
N VAL A 198 -9.41 14.15 -9.37
CA VAL A 198 -10.69 14.02 -10.07
C VAL A 198 -10.82 12.65 -10.73
N ILE A 199 -9.79 12.16 -11.41
CA ILE A 199 -9.84 10.85 -12.06
C ILE A 199 -9.87 9.73 -11.03
N GLY A 200 -9.04 9.80 -9.98
CA GLY A 200 -8.95 8.76 -8.97
C GLY A 200 -10.19 8.69 -8.09
N LEU A 201 -10.54 9.78 -7.42
CA LEU A 201 -11.68 9.82 -6.49
C LEU A 201 -13.01 9.89 -7.25
N GLY A 202 -13.10 10.80 -8.23
CA GLY A 202 -14.30 10.97 -9.05
C GLY A 202 -14.56 9.77 -9.95
N GLY A 203 -13.53 9.13 -10.50
CA GLY A 203 -13.68 7.88 -11.25
C GLY A 203 -14.12 6.72 -10.35
N ASN A 204 -13.56 6.61 -9.14
CA ASN A 204 -14.01 5.58 -8.20
C ASN A 204 -15.46 5.74 -7.75
N TYR A 205 -15.91 6.99 -7.55
CA TYR A 205 -17.27 7.30 -7.15
C TYR A 205 -18.27 7.25 -8.33
N GLY A 206 -17.85 7.71 -9.50
CA GLY A 206 -18.71 7.92 -10.66
C GLY A 206 -18.96 6.67 -11.50
N PHE A 207 -18.12 5.63 -11.38
CA PHE A 207 -18.25 4.40 -12.17
C PHE A 207 -18.41 3.16 -11.28
N PRO A 208 -19.26 2.18 -11.68
CA PRO A 208 -19.41 0.93 -10.95
C PRO A 208 -18.08 0.21 -10.74
N GLY A 209 -17.80 -0.19 -9.49
CA GLY A 209 -16.55 -0.86 -9.12
C GLY A 209 -15.29 0.00 -9.28
N GLY A 210 -15.42 1.30 -9.51
CA GLY A 210 -14.31 2.20 -9.80
C GLY A 210 -13.61 1.91 -11.12
N MET A 211 -14.32 1.31 -12.08
CA MET A 211 -13.81 0.93 -13.39
C MET A 211 -14.28 1.94 -14.44
N ILE A 212 -13.34 2.74 -14.96
CA ILE A 212 -13.60 3.77 -15.97
C ILE A 212 -13.72 3.10 -17.35
N PRO A 213 -14.85 3.24 -18.06
CA PRO A 213 -14.99 2.73 -19.42
C PRO A 213 -14.16 3.58 -20.39
N PHE A 214 -13.20 2.95 -21.07
CA PHE A 214 -12.30 3.60 -22.00
C PHE A 214 -12.12 2.74 -23.26
N PHE A 215 -12.66 3.21 -24.39
CA PHE A 215 -12.59 2.53 -25.71
C PHE A 215 -12.91 1.03 -25.68
N GLY A 216 -13.94 0.64 -24.91
CA GLY A 216 -14.37 -0.76 -24.79
C GLY A 216 -13.60 -1.60 -23.76
N ALA A 217 -12.62 -1.01 -23.07
CA ALA A 217 -11.96 -1.60 -21.91
C ALA A 217 -12.43 -0.94 -20.61
N GLU A 218 -12.40 -1.69 -19.52
CA GLU A 218 -12.64 -1.18 -18.17
C GLU A 218 -11.30 -0.98 -17.46
N LEU A 219 -10.97 0.27 -17.13
CA LEU A 219 -9.71 0.62 -16.50
C LEU A 219 -9.91 1.02 -15.04
N PRO A 220 -9.12 0.48 -14.09
CA PRO A 220 -9.20 0.91 -12.69
C PRO A 220 -8.94 2.42 -12.56
N SER A 221 -9.77 3.12 -11.80
CA SER A 221 -9.70 4.57 -11.59
C SER A 221 -8.34 5.02 -11.05
N ILE A 222 -7.79 4.29 -10.08
CA ILE A 222 -6.48 4.57 -9.47
C ILE A 222 -5.32 4.43 -10.49
N ALA A 223 -5.36 3.37 -11.31
CA ALA A 223 -4.37 3.15 -12.36
C ALA A 223 -4.46 4.21 -13.45
N THR A 224 -5.69 4.56 -13.84
CA THR A 224 -5.96 5.62 -14.82
C THR A 224 -5.47 6.97 -14.31
N ALA A 225 -5.72 7.31 -13.05
CA ALA A 225 -5.27 8.55 -12.43
C ALA A 225 -3.73 8.64 -12.40
N ALA A 226 -3.06 7.55 -12.03
CA ALA A 226 -1.60 7.49 -12.02
C ALA A 226 -1.01 7.68 -13.43
N LEU A 227 -1.52 6.94 -14.42
CA LEU A 227 -1.06 7.03 -15.81
C LEU A 227 -1.28 8.42 -16.41
N VAL A 228 -2.50 8.97 -16.28
CA VAL A 228 -2.82 10.32 -16.78
C VAL A 228 -1.99 11.36 -16.06
N GLY A 229 -1.80 11.23 -14.74
CA GLY A 229 -0.94 12.13 -13.96
C GLY A 229 0.51 12.14 -14.45
N ILE A 230 1.09 10.97 -14.71
CA ILE A 230 2.44 10.83 -15.26
C ILE A 230 2.53 11.49 -16.64
N VAL A 231 1.61 11.14 -17.55
CA VAL A 231 1.59 11.66 -18.92
C VAL A 231 1.41 13.18 -18.94
N LEU A 232 0.45 13.71 -18.17
CA LEU A 232 0.20 15.14 -18.06
C LEU A 232 1.43 15.86 -17.50
N ASN A 233 2.06 15.30 -16.46
CA ASN A 233 3.26 15.88 -15.90
C ASN A 233 4.40 15.92 -16.92
N LEU A 234 4.59 14.86 -17.71
CA LEU A 234 5.60 14.81 -18.77
C LEU A 234 5.34 15.86 -19.85
N ILE A 235 4.10 15.97 -20.35
CA ILE A 235 3.70 16.95 -21.37
C ILE A 235 3.98 18.38 -20.90
N LEU A 236 3.58 18.70 -19.67
CA LEU A 236 3.81 20.02 -19.08
C LEU A 236 5.28 20.29 -18.74
N SER A 237 6.15 19.27 -18.83
CA SER A 237 7.59 19.37 -18.61
C SER A 237 8.40 19.57 -19.89
N ILE A 238 7.80 19.41 -21.07
CA ILE A 238 8.50 19.51 -22.35
C ILE A 238 9.02 20.95 -22.53
N GLY A 239 10.32 21.09 -22.76
CA GLY A 239 10.96 22.38 -23.06
C GLY A 239 11.56 23.14 -21.85
N ARG A 240 11.45 22.60 -20.62
CA ARG A 240 12.11 23.19 -19.42
C ARG A 240 13.47 22.57 -19.13
N LYS A 241 14.39 23.38 -18.61
CA LYS A 241 15.68 22.89 -18.08
C LYS A 241 15.47 22.17 -16.74
N PRO A 242 16.23 21.11 -16.43
CA PRO A 242 16.19 20.48 -15.11
C PRO A 242 16.57 21.51 -14.04
N GLY A 243 15.70 21.75 -13.06
CA GLY A 243 15.95 22.65 -11.93
C GLY A 243 15.20 23.98 -11.93
N GLU A 244 14.38 24.28 -12.94
CA GLU A 244 13.34 25.30 -12.80
C GLU A 244 12.14 24.63 -12.12
N GLU A 245 12.12 24.61 -10.78
CA GLU A 245 10.93 24.31 -9.96
C GLU A 245 10.55 25.56 -9.17
#